data_AF-A0A4V1SA31-F1
#
_entry.id   AF-A0A4V1SA31-F1
#
_cell.length_a   1.000
_cell.length_b   1.000
_cell.length_c   1.000
_cell.angle_alpha   90.00
_cell.angle_beta   90.00
_cell.angle_gamma   90.00
#
_symmetry.space_group_name_H-M   'P 1'
#
loop_
_entity.id
_entity.type
_entity.pdbx_description
1 polymer ?
#
loop_
_entity_poly.entity_id
_entity_poly.type
_entity_poly.pdbx_seq_one_letter_code
_entity_poly.pdbx_strand_id
1 'polypeptide(L)'
;MKTFLLICSIATALPDTCPADEAVKERLEAIQKEGTQKGKLRLVVIREDLEVLERGADDELLVRLGRHLHFLSSDDYRLRELQEEAAPLRTKVRNALLRTPGHAEAQERRFLSLRAEVLAGKRTWNDLHFAGVELHRALRHLPSPETMRVLGKMLEDTKGATAETHFPNQPTDAINVPKSAAEYAMIALHYLPIQQPPVPRNKVVEGEVLSGGLQHHQAWLQWWMEVKDGVRTYRIEGSPVVYNHDGANPGGK
;
A
#
# COMPACT_ATOMS: atom_id res chain seq x y z
N MET A 1 -12.33 12.25 10.13
CA MET A 1 -11.46 12.40 8.92
C MET A 1 -12.02 13.39 7.90
N LYS A 2 -13.32 13.30 7.50
CA LYS A 2 -13.94 14.25 6.55
C LYS A 2 -14.00 15.71 7.02
N THR A 3 -14.20 15.95 8.32
CA THR A 3 -14.29 17.32 8.90
C THR A 3 -12.96 18.09 8.87
N PHE A 4 -11.83 17.40 8.73
CA PHE A 4 -10.50 18.02 8.89
C PHE A 4 -9.83 18.36 7.55
N LEU A 5 -10.01 17.51 6.53
CA LEU A 5 -9.59 17.82 5.17
C LEU A 5 -10.32 19.05 4.60
N LEU A 6 -11.55 19.30 5.06
CA LEU A 6 -12.31 20.50 4.70
C LEU A 6 -11.65 21.78 5.27
N ILE A 7 -11.05 21.72 6.47
CA ILE A 7 -10.44 22.90 7.13
C ILE A 7 -9.13 23.30 6.43
N CYS A 8 -8.29 22.34 6.05
CA CYS A 8 -7.03 22.64 5.35
C CYS A 8 -7.26 23.16 3.92
N SER A 9 -8.30 22.68 3.23
CA SER A 9 -8.62 23.16 1.87
C SER A 9 -9.22 24.59 1.86
N ILE A 10 -9.85 25.00 2.97
CA ILE A 10 -10.37 26.37 3.15
C ILE A 10 -9.23 27.36 3.45
N ALA A 11 -8.21 26.95 4.21
CA ALA A 11 -7.10 27.82 4.61
C ALA A 11 -6.23 28.30 3.43
N THR A 12 -6.11 27.51 2.36
CA THR A 12 -5.33 27.89 1.15
C THR A 12 -6.12 28.69 0.12
N ALA A 13 -7.44 28.83 0.29
CA ALA A 13 -8.33 29.52 -0.66
C ALA A 13 -8.87 30.86 -0.13
N LEU A 14 -8.47 31.26 1.08
CA LEU A 14 -8.89 32.53 1.66
C LEU A 14 -7.96 33.66 1.19
N PRO A 15 -8.50 34.80 0.72
CA PRO A 15 -7.71 35.97 0.37
C PRO A 15 -6.93 36.48 1.60
N ASP A 16 -5.75 37.05 1.38
CA ASP A 16 -4.80 37.61 2.36
C ASP A 16 -5.38 38.67 3.34
N THR A 17 -6.68 38.94 3.28
CA THR A 17 -7.37 39.99 4.01
C THR A 17 -8.32 39.49 5.09
N CYS A 18 -8.46 38.18 5.29
CA CYS A 18 -9.24 37.66 6.41
C CYS A 18 -8.30 37.51 7.63
N PRO A 19 -8.44 38.31 8.70
CA PRO A 19 -7.70 38.05 9.93
C PRO A 19 -8.20 36.71 10.44
N ALA A 20 -7.43 35.64 10.19
CA ALA A 20 -7.65 34.37 10.86
C ALA A 20 -7.64 34.69 12.35
N ASP A 21 -8.82 34.58 12.97
CA ASP A 21 -9.04 34.72 14.40
C ASP A 21 -7.87 34.03 15.11
N GLU A 22 -7.20 34.74 16.02
CA GLU A 22 -6.01 34.23 16.68
C GLU A 22 -6.28 32.86 17.32
N ALA A 23 -7.53 32.62 17.75
CA ALA A 23 -8.01 31.33 18.23
C ALA A 23 -7.95 30.19 17.19
N VAL A 24 -8.14 30.48 15.90
CA VAL A 24 -7.99 29.50 14.80
C VAL A 24 -6.52 29.16 14.59
N LYS A 25 -5.61 30.14 14.64
CA LYS A 25 -4.16 29.88 14.55
C LYS A 25 -3.68 29.05 15.73
N GLU A 26 -4.01 29.45 16.97
CA GLU A 26 -3.66 28.70 18.18
C GLU A 26 -4.18 27.25 18.12
N ARG A 27 -5.40 27.06 17.62
CA ARG A 27 -5.97 25.72 17.45
C ARG A 27 -5.22 24.90 16.40
N LEU A 28 -4.83 25.49 15.28
CA LEU A 28 -4.03 24.81 14.25
C LEU A 28 -2.63 24.45 14.77
N GLU A 29 -1.99 25.33 15.53
CA GLU A 29 -0.70 25.07 16.18
C GLU A 29 -0.81 23.94 17.21
N ALA A 30 -1.87 23.91 18.03
CA ALA A 30 -2.10 22.83 18.99
C ALA A 30 -2.29 21.47 18.29
N ILE A 31 -3.07 21.45 17.20
CA ILE A 31 -3.26 20.28 16.35
C ILE A 31 -1.94 19.81 15.74
N GLN A 32 -1.13 20.74 15.23
CA GLN A 32 0.17 20.44 14.65
C GLN A 32 1.11 19.85 15.69
N LYS A 33 1.21 20.47 16.87
CA LYS A 33 2.02 20.00 17.99
C LYS A 33 1.61 18.60 18.46
N GLU A 34 0.31 18.34 18.59
CA GLU A 34 -0.22 17.01 18.92
C GLU A 34 0.13 15.99 17.83
N GLY A 35 -0.01 16.38 16.55
CA GLY A 35 0.39 15.59 15.39
C GLY A 35 1.87 15.19 15.43
N THR A 36 2.76 16.16 15.68
CA THR A 36 4.20 15.95 15.81
C THR A 36 4.53 15.04 17.00
N GLN A 37 3.88 15.22 18.15
CA GLN A 37 4.08 14.35 19.31
C GLN A 37 3.67 12.90 19.03
N LYS A 38 2.50 12.69 18.40
CA LYS A 38 2.05 11.37 17.94
C LYS A 38 3.01 10.76 16.92
N GLY A 39 3.53 11.57 16.00
CA GLY A 39 4.56 11.17 15.05
C GLY A 39 5.82 10.65 15.75
N LYS A 40 6.35 11.40 16.72
CA LYS A 40 7.53 11.02 17.51
C LYS A 40 7.32 9.70 18.26
N LEU A 41 6.19 9.53 18.94
CA LEU A 41 5.85 8.28 19.62
C LEU A 41 5.81 7.10 18.64
N ARG A 42 5.27 7.31 17.44
CA ARG A 42 5.25 6.28 16.41
C ARG A 42 6.65 5.92 15.92
N LEU A 43 7.57 6.88 15.79
CA LEU A 43 8.97 6.58 15.46
C LEU A 43 9.66 5.72 16.52
N VAL A 44 9.32 5.89 17.81
CA VAL A 44 9.81 5.02 18.90
C VAL A 44 9.31 3.59 18.71
N VAL A 45 8.00 3.39 18.54
CA VAL A 45 7.40 2.06 18.32
C VAL A 45 8.02 1.35 17.11
N ILE A 46 8.34 2.09 16.04
CA ILE A 46 8.98 1.52 14.85
C ILE A 46 10.39 1.00 15.17
N ARG A 47 11.16 1.70 16.01
CA ARG A 47 12.49 1.26 16.43
C ARG A 47 12.39 0.00 17.29
N GLU A 48 11.45 -0.03 18.23
CA GLU A 48 11.18 -1.22 19.05
C GLU A 48 10.78 -2.43 18.19
N ASP A 49 9.88 -2.25 17.21
CA ASP A 49 9.47 -3.31 16.29
C ASP A 49 10.64 -3.84 15.45
N LEU A 50 11.61 -2.99 15.08
CA LEU A 50 12.83 -3.43 14.40
C LEU A 50 13.72 -4.29 15.33
N GLU A 51 13.84 -3.94 16.60
CA GLU A 51 14.58 -4.74 17.59
C GLU A 51 13.88 -6.07 17.90
N VAL A 52 12.54 -6.11 17.87
CA VAL A 52 11.78 -7.36 17.96
C VAL A 52 12.07 -8.23 16.74
N LEU A 53 12.10 -7.66 15.54
CA LEU A 53 12.35 -8.40 14.30
C LEU A 53 13.70 -9.11 14.31
N GLU A 54 14.73 -8.49 14.89
CA GLU A 54 16.06 -9.09 15.04
C GLU A 54 16.05 -10.35 15.93
N ARG A 55 15.07 -10.49 16.82
CA ARG A 55 14.90 -11.66 17.71
C ARG A 55 14.02 -12.75 17.08
N GLY A 56 13.27 -12.42 16.03
CA GLY A 56 12.37 -13.33 15.34
C GLY A 56 11.21 -12.59 14.69
N ALA A 57 10.85 -13.03 13.49
CA ALA A 57 9.70 -12.50 12.77
C ALA A 57 8.48 -13.41 12.95
N ASP A 58 7.34 -12.79 13.23
CA ASP A 58 6.02 -13.39 13.04
C ASP A 58 5.20 -12.57 12.03
N ASP A 59 4.09 -13.15 11.57
CA ASP A 59 3.22 -12.51 10.58
C ASP A 59 2.67 -11.16 11.07
N GLU A 60 2.36 -11.04 12.37
CA GLU A 60 1.79 -9.81 12.92
C GLU A 60 2.80 -8.66 12.88
N LEU A 61 4.05 -8.94 13.25
CA LEU A 61 5.15 -7.99 13.20
C LEU A 61 5.45 -7.56 11.76
N LEU A 62 5.48 -8.51 10.81
CA LEU A 62 5.69 -8.20 9.39
C LEU A 62 4.57 -7.32 8.84
N VAL A 63 3.31 -7.62 9.20
CA VAL A 63 2.15 -6.79 8.84
C VAL A 63 2.29 -5.38 9.43
N ARG A 64 2.63 -5.28 10.71
CA ARG A 64 2.80 -4.01 11.44
C ARG A 64 3.93 -3.16 10.86
N LEU A 65 5.09 -3.75 10.56
CA LEU A 65 6.20 -3.07 9.90
C LEU A 65 5.83 -2.61 8.48
N GLY A 66 5.02 -3.36 7.74
CA GLY A 66 4.49 -2.92 6.45
C GLY A 66 3.63 -1.64 6.56
N ARG A 67 2.78 -1.56 7.60
CA ARG A 67 1.99 -0.34 7.89
C ARG A 67 2.88 0.84 8.29
N HIS A 68 3.94 0.58 9.06
CA HIS A 68 4.92 1.59 9.43
C HIS A 68 5.69 2.10 8.21
N LEU A 69 6.08 1.23 7.29
CA LEU A 69 6.72 1.61 6.04
C LEU A 69 5.84 2.55 5.22
N HIS A 70 4.54 2.25 5.10
CA HIS A 70 3.60 3.16 4.46
C HIS A 70 3.54 4.52 5.17
N PHE A 71 3.41 4.53 6.50
CA PHE A 71 3.40 5.77 7.29
C PHE A 71 4.65 6.62 7.02
N LEU A 72 5.84 6.02 7.09
CA LEU A 72 7.11 6.68 6.82
C LEU A 72 7.28 7.13 5.36
N SER A 73 6.49 6.58 4.44
CA SER A 73 6.51 6.90 3.01
C SER A 73 5.38 7.83 2.59
N SER A 74 4.53 8.25 3.53
CA SER A 74 3.43 9.17 3.27
C SER A 74 3.91 10.62 3.35
N ASP A 75 3.46 11.47 2.43
CA ASP A 75 3.66 12.92 2.49
C ASP A 75 2.72 13.60 3.51
N ASP A 76 2.34 12.88 4.56
CA ASP A 76 1.49 13.39 5.63
C ASP A 76 2.17 14.61 6.24
N TYR A 77 1.45 15.74 6.29
CA TYR A 77 1.96 17.00 6.83
C TYR A 77 2.49 16.85 8.26
N ARG A 78 1.96 15.88 9.03
CA ARG A 78 2.43 15.54 10.39
C ARG A 78 3.87 15.02 10.43
N LEU A 79 4.37 14.52 9.31
CA LEU A 79 5.73 14.01 9.16
C LEU A 79 6.68 15.02 8.52
N ARG A 80 6.22 16.17 8.00
CA ARG A 80 7.13 17.15 7.39
C ARG A 80 8.22 17.60 8.36
N GLU A 81 7.84 17.87 9.61
CA GLU A 81 8.80 18.23 10.68
C GLU A 81 9.67 17.06 11.13
N LEU A 82 9.26 15.83 10.84
CA LEU A 82 9.95 14.60 11.25
C LEU A 82 10.64 13.92 10.07
N GLN A 83 10.70 14.56 8.90
CA GLN A 83 11.11 13.91 7.66
C GLN A 83 12.58 13.47 7.70
N GLU A 84 13.44 14.28 8.34
CA GLU A 84 14.85 13.96 8.54
C GLU A 84 15.04 12.72 9.43
N GLU A 85 14.21 12.54 10.46
CA GLU A 85 14.23 11.35 11.32
C GLU A 85 13.56 10.13 10.66
N ALA A 86 12.48 10.35 9.91
CA ALA A 86 11.68 9.31 9.28
C ALA A 86 12.39 8.69 8.07
N ALA A 87 13.13 9.47 7.28
CA ALA A 87 13.83 9.00 6.09
C ALA A 87 14.82 7.84 6.34
N PRO A 88 15.78 7.92 7.30
CA PRO A 88 16.66 6.80 7.58
C PRO A 88 15.90 5.60 8.15
N LEU A 89 14.85 5.84 8.95
CA LEU A 89 14.04 4.77 9.51
C LEU A 89 13.24 4.04 8.42
N ARG A 90 12.71 4.77 7.43
CA ARG A 90 12.04 4.21 6.25
C ARG A 90 12.94 3.23 5.52
N THR A 91 14.20 3.63 5.27
CA THR A 91 15.20 2.78 4.62
C THR A 91 15.51 1.55 5.47
N LYS A 92 15.66 1.70 6.79
CA LYS A 92 15.88 0.57 7.72
C LYS A 92 14.72 -0.43 7.68
N VAL A 93 13.48 0.04 7.83
CA VAL A 93 12.28 -0.83 7.79
C VAL A 93 12.16 -1.54 6.44
N ARG A 94 12.29 -0.80 5.33
CA ARG A 94 12.25 -1.39 3.99
C ARG A 94 13.28 -2.50 3.81
N ASN A 95 14.54 -2.23 4.19
CA ASN A 95 15.62 -3.20 4.04
C ASN A 95 15.43 -4.41 4.97
N ALA A 96 14.93 -4.21 6.18
CA ALA A 96 14.67 -5.28 7.12
C ALA A 96 13.56 -6.22 6.60
N LEU A 97 12.45 -5.65 6.11
CA LEU A 97 11.38 -6.41 5.46
C LEU A 97 11.87 -7.17 4.23
N LEU A 98 12.62 -6.52 3.33
CA LEU A 98 13.14 -7.17 2.12
C LEU A 98 14.13 -8.31 2.40
N ARG A 99 14.80 -8.29 3.56
CA ARG A 99 15.70 -9.37 4.00
C ARG A 99 14.98 -10.49 4.75
N THR A 100 13.74 -10.25 5.18
CA THR A 100 12.98 -11.22 5.96
C THR A 100 12.06 -12.00 5.02
N PRO A 101 12.24 -13.33 4.89
CA PRO A 101 11.33 -14.16 4.11
C PRO A 101 9.90 -14.08 4.65
N GLY A 102 8.91 -14.10 3.75
CA GLY A 102 7.50 -14.12 4.13
C GLY A 102 6.90 -12.72 4.37
N HIS A 103 7.65 -11.64 4.13
CA HIS A 103 7.16 -10.26 4.32
C HIS A 103 5.94 -9.94 3.46
N ALA A 104 5.88 -10.45 2.23
CA ALA A 104 4.77 -10.22 1.33
C ALA A 104 3.65 -11.23 1.58
N GLU A 105 4.00 -12.48 1.83
CA GLU A 105 3.02 -13.53 2.14
C GLU A 105 2.25 -13.26 3.44
N ALA A 106 2.89 -12.67 4.46
CA ALA A 106 2.21 -12.27 5.69
C ALA A 106 1.09 -11.25 5.42
N GLN A 107 1.31 -10.31 4.48
CA GLN A 107 0.28 -9.36 4.06
C GLN A 107 -0.87 -10.07 3.33
N GLU A 108 -0.54 -10.99 2.42
CA GLU A 108 -1.53 -11.81 1.71
C GLU A 108 -2.38 -12.62 2.68
N ARG A 109 -1.75 -13.36 3.60
CA ARG A 109 -2.42 -14.19 4.61
C ARG A 109 -3.35 -13.34 5.47
N ARG A 110 -2.93 -12.15 5.90
CA ARG A 110 -3.78 -11.23 6.66
C ARG A 110 -5.02 -10.80 5.85
N PHE A 111 -4.84 -10.42 4.59
CA PHE A 111 -5.94 -10.01 3.72
C PHE A 111 -6.92 -11.16 3.47
N LEU A 112 -6.42 -12.36 3.13
CA LEU A 112 -7.24 -13.54 2.89
C LEU A 112 -7.99 -14.01 4.15
N SER A 113 -7.35 -13.97 5.32
CA SER A 113 -7.99 -14.25 6.62
C SER A 113 -9.15 -13.29 6.88
N LEU A 114 -8.93 -11.99 6.71
CA LEU A 114 -9.99 -10.99 6.90
C LEU A 114 -11.13 -11.17 5.91
N ARG A 115 -10.82 -11.52 4.66
CA ARG A 115 -11.86 -11.83 3.67
C ARG A 115 -12.71 -13.02 4.10
N ALA A 116 -12.08 -14.09 4.61
CA ALA A 116 -12.81 -15.24 5.13
C ALA A 116 -13.71 -14.86 6.32
N GLU A 117 -13.23 -13.98 7.23
CA GLU A 117 -14.03 -13.45 8.33
C GLU A 117 -15.23 -12.62 7.85
N VAL A 118 -15.05 -11.79 6.81
CA VAL A 118 -16.15 -11.00 6.21
C VAL A 118 -17.18 -11.90 5.56
N LEU A 119 -16.76 -12.91 4.79
CA LEU A 119 -17.67 -13.89 4.18
C LEU A 119 -18.44 -14.70 5.23
N ALA A 120 -17.85 -14.91 6.41
CA ALA A 120 -18.49 -15.53 7.55
C ALA A 120 -19.36 -14.57 8.39
N GLY A 121 -19.50 -13.30 7.99
CA GLY A 121 -20.27 -12.29 8.71
C GLY A 121 -19.67 -11.81 10.04
N LYS A 122 -18.39 -12.11 10.32
CA LYS A 122 -17.69 -11.74 11.56
C LYS A 122 -17.06 -10.35 11.51
N ARG A 123 -16.90 -9.82 10.30
CA ARG A 123 -16.26 -8.54 9.99
C ARG A 123 -17.05 -7.81 8.91
N THR A 124 -16.79 -6.53 8.76
CA THR A 124 -17.42 -5.68 7.75
C THR A 124 -16.62 -5.65 6.46
N TRP A 125 -17.29 -5.36 5.35
CA TRP A 125 -16.62 -5.09 4.07
C TRP A 125 -15.64 -3.91 4.13
N ASN A 126 -15.86 -2.94 5.02
CA ASN A 126 -14.93 -1.86 5.26
C ASN A 126 -13.62 -2.36 5.89
N ASP A 127 -13.68 -3.34 6.79
CA ASP A 127 -12.48 -3.96 7.35
C ASP A 127 -11.62 -4.59 6.25
N LEU A 128 -12.25 -5.30 5.31
CA LEU A 128 -11.57 -5.86 4.15
C LEU A 128 -11.01 -4.78 3.22
N HIS A 129 -11.77 -3.71 2.98
CA HIS A 129 -11.30 -2.58 2.18
C HIS A 129 -10.02 -1.97 2.79
N PHE A 130 -10.03 -1.69 4.10
CA PHE A 130 -8.86 -1.15 4.79
C PHE A 130 -7.68 -2.12 4.75
N ALA A 131 -7.92 -3.42 4.90
CA ALA A 131 -6.85 -4.42 4.76
C ALA A 131 -6.23 -4.44 3.36
N GLY A 132 -7.05 -4.36 2.30
CA GLY A 132 -6.53 -4.23 0.93
C GLY A 132 -5.80 -2.90 0.72
N VAL A 133 -6.26 -1.82 1.36
CA VAL A 133 -5.56 -0.54 1.39
C VAL A 133 -4.18 -0.67 2.04
N GLU A 134 -4.10 -1.32 3.19
CA GLU A 134 -2.84 -1.57 3.90
C GLU A 134 -1.90 -2.47 3.10
N LEU A 135 -2.42 -3.56 2.52
CA LEU A 135 -1.65 -4.50 1.72
C LEU A 135 -0.98 -3.80 0.53
N HIS A 136 -1.75 -3.09 -0.31
CA HIS A 136 -1.13 -2.46 -1.47
C HIS A 136 -0.14 -1.36 -1.06
N ARG A 137 -0.43 -0.63 0.02
CA ARG A 137 0.45 0.41 0.56
C ARG A 137 1.74 -0.13 1.14
N ALA A 138 1.72 -1.33 1.73
CA ALA A 138 2.93 -1.99 2.19
C ALA A 138 3.74 -2.51 0.99
N LEU A 139 3.09 -3.30 0.11
CA LEU A 139 3.77 -4.02 -0.96
C LEU A 139 4.34 -3.12 -2.05
N ARG A 140 3.73 -1.96 -2.34
CA ARG A 140 4.27 -1.00 -3.33
C ARG A 140 5.66 -0.44 -2.99
N HIS A 141 6.10 -0.59 -1.73
CA HIS A 141 7.41 -0.13 -1.27
C HIS A 141 8.43 -1.28 -1.12
N LEU A 142 8.03 -2.52 -1.41
CA LEU A 142 8.82 -3.73 -1.19
C LEU A 142 9.03 -4.47 -2.52
N PRO A 143 9.81 -3.92 -3.47
CA PRO A 143 10.10 -4.61 -4.72
C PRO A 143 10.99 -5.83 -4.47
N SER A 144 10.38 -7.01 -4.44
CA SER A 144 11.03 -8.30 -4.25
C SER A 144 10.35 -9.35 -5.14
N PRO A 145 11.02 -10.48 -5.45
CA PRO A 145 10.36 -11.60 -6.12
C PRO A 145 9.16 -12.14 -5.36
N GLU A 146 9.23 -12.15 -4.04
CA GLU A 146 8.12 -12.56 -3.17
C GLU A 146 6.90 -11.65 -3.36
N THR A 147 7.11 -10.34 -3.32
CA THR A 147 6.05 -9.34 -3.58
C THR A 147 5.45 -9.52 -4.97
N MET A 148 6.28 -9.70 -6.00
CA MET A 148 5.79 -9.90 -7.37
C MET A 148 4.94 -11.16 -7.49
N ARG A 149 5.31 -12.25 -6.81
CA ARG A 149 4.54 -13.50 -6.79
C ARG A 149 3.20 -13.35 -6.10
N VAL A 150 3.19 -12.73 -4.92
CA VAL A 150 1.96 -12.46 -4.16
C VAL A 150 1.01 -11.59 -4.97
N LEU A 151 1.49 -10.46 -5.50
CA LEU A 151 0.67 -9.55 -6.29
C LEU A 151 0.18 -10.22 -7.59
N GLY A 152 1.05 -10.98 -8.26
CA GLY A 152 0.69 -11.74 -9.45
C GLY A 152 -0.43 -12.74 -9.20
N LYS A 153 -0.32 -13.55 -8.14
CA LYS A 153 -1.38 -14.48 -7.73
C LYS A 153 -2.68 -13.75 -7.40
N MET A 154 -2.61 -12.59 -6.75
CA MET A 154 -3.79 -11.78 -6.46
C MET A 154 -4.48 -11.22 -7.71
N LEU A 155 -3.76 -10.99 -8.82
CA LEU A 155 -4.38 -10.59 -10.11
C LEU A 155 -5.33 -11.66 -10.65
N GLU A 156 -5.10 -12.93 -10.33
CA GLU A 156 -5.96 -14.06 -10.75
C GLU A 156 -7.29 -14.07 -9.97
N ASP A 157 -7.38 -13.37 -8.83
CA ASP A 157 -8.56 -13.32 -7.97
C ASP A 157 -9.42 -12.07 -8.23
N THR A 158 -10.28 -12.19 -9.23
CA THR A 158 -11.23 -11.15 -9.67
C THR A 158 -12.54 -11.15 -8.91
N LYS A 159 -12.70 -12.02 -7.90
CA LYS A 159 -13.95 -12.09 -7.14
C LYS A 159 -14.18 -10.75 -6.40
N GLY A 160 -15.34 -10.14 -6.63
CA GLY A 160 -15.69 -8.82 -6.12
C GLY A 160 -15.35 -7.66 -7.06
N ALA A 161 -14.75 -7.93 -8.23
CA ALA A 161 -14.43 -6.91 -9.25
C ALA A 161 -15.61 -6.57 -10.17
N THR A 162 -16.67 -7.38 -10.20
CA THR A 162 -17.82 -7.19 -11.09
C THR A 162 -19.13 -7.25 -10.32
N ALA A 163 -20.15 -6.56 -10.82
CA ALA A 163 -21.52 -6.64 -10.29
C ALA A 163 -22.09 -8.08 -10.31
N GLU A 164 -21.55 -8.95 -11.15
CA GLU A 164 -21.95 -10.36 -11.24
C GLU A 164 -21.28 -11.25 -10.18
N THR A 165 -20.18 -10.79 -9.57
CA THR A 165 -19.47 -11.50 -8.49
C THR A 165 -19.85 -10.99 -7.11
N HIS A 166 -21.06 -10.46 -6.96
CA HIS A 166 -21.59 -10.02 -5.68
C HIS A 166 -21.57 -11.15 -4.65
N PHE A 167 -20.87 -10.91 -3.55
CA PHE A 167 -20.94 -11.80 -2.41
C PHE A 167 -22.29 -11.64 -1.71
N PRO A 168 -22.82 -12.71 -1.09
CA PRO A 168 -24.02 -12.58 -0.27
C PRO A 168 -23.80 -11.50 0.79
N ASN A 169 -24.76 -10.57 0.91
CA ASN A 169 -24.75 -9.43 1.84
C ASN A 169 -23.70 -8.33 1.54
N GLN A 170 -23.27 -8.18 0.29
CA GLN A 170 -22.47 -7.02 -0.12
C GLN A 170 -23.36 -5.75 -0.15
N PRO A 171 -22.87 -4.59 0.33
CA PRO A 171 -23.59 -3.33 0.21
C PRO A 171 -23.88 -3.03 -1.26
N THR A 172 -25.12 -2.66 -1.57
CA THR A 172 -25.55 -2.25 -2.92
C THR A 172 -24.96 -0.89 -3.34
N ASP A 173 -24.41 -0.14 -2.39
CA ASP A 173 -23.93 1.21 -2.61
C ASP A 173 -22.51 1.16 -3.20
N ALA A 174 -22.37 1.60 -4.45
CA ALA A 174 -21.12 1.55 -5.23
C ALA A 174 -19.88 2.17 -4.53
N ILE A 175 -20.09 3.06 -3.56
CA ILE A 175 -19.01 3.73 -2.80
C ILE A 175 -18.36 2.80 -1.77
N ASN A 176 -19.07 1.78 -1.29
CA ASN A 176 -18.61 0.86 -0.23
C ASN A 176 -18.37 -0.56 -0.73
N VAL A 177 -18.41 -0.78 -2.05
CA VAL A 177 -18.00 -2.06 -2.64
C VAL A 177 -16.48 -2.18 -2.45
N PRO A 178 -16.02 -3.15 -1.64
CA PRO A 178 -14.59 -3.36 -1.48
C PRO A 178 -14.02 -3.82 -2.81
N LYS A 179 -12.88 -3.24 -3.16
CA LYS A 179 -12.14 -3.61 -4.36
C LYS A 179 -11.73 -5.08 -4.27
N SER A 180 -11.65 -5.73 -5.43
CA SER A 180 -11.13 -7.09 -5.54
C SER A 180 -9.64 -7.15 -5.14
N ALA A 181 -9.16 -8.36 -4.84
CA ALA A 181 -7.73 -8.60 -4.62
C ALA A 181 -6.91 -8.15 -5.83
N ALA A 182 -7.40 -8.44 -7.05
CA ALA A 182 -6.78 -8.05 -8.30
C ALA A 182 -6.62 -6.53 -8.44
N GLU A 183 -7.61 -5.74 -8.05
CA GLU A 183 -7.52 -4.27 -8.10
C GLU A 183 -6.47 -3.72 -7.13
N TYR A 184 -6.40 -4.22 -5.89
CA TYR A 184 -5.35 -3.83 -4.96
C TYR A 184 -3.97 -4.23 -5.47
N ALA A 185 -3.86 -5.42 -6.07
CA ALA A 185 -2.61 -5.89 -6.64
C ALA A 185 -2.14 -5.03 -7.81
N MET A 186 -3.05 -4.69 -8.72
CA MET A 186 -2.78 -3.79 -9.84
C MET A 186 -2.30 -2.41 -9.35
N ILE A 187 -2.96 -1.84 -8.33
CA ILE A 187 -2.53 -0.57 -7.73
C ILE A 187 -1.10 -0.71 -7.20
N ALA A 188 -0.78 -1.77 -6.43
CA ALA A 188 0.56 -1.97 -5.91
C ALA A 188 1.62 -2.12 -7.02
N LEU A 189 1.35 -2.96 -8.03
CA LEU A 189 2.22 -3.21 -9.17
C LEU A 189 2.55 -1.94 -9.94
N HIS A 190 1.58 -1.04 -10.09
CA HIS A 190 1.77 0.24 -10.79
C HIS A 190 2.83 1.13 -10.14
N TYR A 191 2.91 1.10 -8.81
CA TYR A 191 3.89 1.88 -8.03
C TYR A 191 5.23 1.17 -7.86
N LEU A 192 5.32 -0.12 -8.19
CA LEU A 192 6.60 -0.81 -8.13
C LEU A 192 7.54 -0.31 -9.22
N PRO A 193 8.84 -0.17 -8.90
CA PRO A 193 9.86 0.26 -9.84
C PRO A 193 10.22 -0.85 -10.85
N ILE A 194 9.26 -1.40 -11.58
CA ILE A 194 9.47 -2.42 -12.62
C ILE A 194 9.89 -1.72 -13.92
N GLN A 195 10.97 -2.19 -14.55
CA GLN A 195 11.38 -1.72 -15.88
C GLN A 195 10.37 -2.15 -16.94
N GLN A 196 9.93 -1.21 -17.78
CA GLN A 196 8.96 -1.45 -18.87
C GLN A 196 7.68 -2.18 -18.39
N PRO A 197 6.90 -1.59 -17.47
CA PRO A 197 5.66 -2.20 -17.02
C PRO A 197 4.65 -2.28 -18.18
N PRO A 198 3.72 -3.26 -18.19
CA PRO A 198 2.72 -3.41 -19.25
C PRO A 198 1.76 -2.21 -19.33
N VAL A 199 1.60 -1.48 -18.22
CA VAL A 199 0.85 -0.22 -18.15
C VAL A 199 1.82 0.91 -17.80
N PRO A 200 1.99 1.94 -18.66
CA PRO A 200 2.88 3.06 -18.39
C PRO A 200 2.52 3.84 -17.12
N ARG A 201 3.54 4.20 -16.31
CA ARG A 201 3.33 4.87 -15.01
C ARG A 201 2.64 6.23 -15.11
N ASN A 202 2.86 6.95 -16.20
CA ASN A 202 2.34 8.31 -16.45
C ASN A 202 0.85 8.35 -16.81
N LYS A 203 0.19 7.20 -17.00
CA LYS A 203 -1.23 7.11 -17.39
C LYS A 203 -2.18 6.98 -16.19
N VAL A 204 -1.69 7.19 -14.98
CA VAL A 204 -2.41 6.82 -13.77
C VAL A 204 -2.17 7.86 -12.68
N VAL A 205 -3.16 8.73 -12.48
CA VAL A 205 -3.36 9.43 -11.22
C VAL A 205 -3.99 8.43 -10.23
N GLU A 206 -3.73 8.51 -8.92
CA GLU A 206 -4.23 7.56 -7.90
C GLU A 206 -5.78 7.41 -7.92
N GLY A 207 -6.50 8.38 -8.50
CA GLY A 207 -7.94 8.32 -8.80
C GLY A 207 -8.32 7.78 -10.19
N GLU A 208 -7.42 7.80 -11.17
CA GLU A 208 -7.65 7.34 -12.56
C GLU A 208 -7.28 5.87 -12.79
N VAL A 209 -6.55 5.22 -11.86
CA VAL A 209 -6.42 3.74 -11.83
C VAL A 209 -7.82 3.08 -11.95
N LEU A 210 -8.83 3.76 -11.38
CA LEU A 210 -10.21 3.33 -11.32
C LEU A 210 -10.95 3.42 -12.66
N SER A 211 -10.54 4.32 -13.56
CA SER A 211 -11.25 4.61 -14.81
C SER A 211 -10.87 3.66 -15.95
N GLY A 212 -9.65 3.14 -15.96
CA GLY A 212 -9.13 2.16 -16.94
C GLY A 212 -9.18 0.70 -16.46
N GLY A 213 -9.83 0.44 -15.32
CA GLY A 213 -9.60 -0.73 -14.45
C GLY A 213 -9.55 -2.09 -15.14
N LEU A 214 -10.46 -2.37 -16.08
CA LEU A 214 -10.51 -3.68 -16.74
C LEU A 214 -9.36 -3.90 -17.74
N GLN A 215 -9.03 -2.90 -18.57
CA GLN A 215 -7.96 -3.02 -19.56
C GLN A 215 -6.59 -3.10 -18.89
N HIS A 216 -6.39 -2.31 -17.83
CA HIS A 216 -5.16 -2.36 -17.05
C HIS A 216 -5.01 -3.70 -16.33
N HIS A 217 -6.09 -4.23 -15.74
CA HIS A 217 -6.10 -5.55 -15.13
C HIS A 217 -5.72 -6.64 -16.12
N GLN A 218 -6.34 -6.68 -17.31
CA GLN A 218 -6.01 -7.65 -18.36
C GLN A 218 -4.55 -7.58 -18.80
N ALA A 219 -4.01 -6.36 -18.99
CA ALA A 219 -2.60 -6.18 -19.36
C ALA A 219 -1.65 -6.70 -18.28
N TRP A 220 -1.92 -6.41 -17.01
CA TRP A 220 -1.13 -6.91 -15.89
C TRP A 220 -1.26 -8.43 -15.70
N LEU A 221 -2.46 -8.98 -15.87
CA LEU A 221 -2.71 -10.42 -15.76
C LEU A 221 -1.96 -11.17 -16.87
N GLN A 222 -2.08 -10.73 -18.13
CA GLN A 222 -1.36 -11.33 -19.25
C GLN A 222 0.16 -11.28 -19.01
N TRP A 223 0.68 -10.12 -18.60
CA TRP A 223 2.09 -9.96 -18.27
C TRP A 223 2.54 -10.93 -17.16
N TRP A 224 1.73 -11.10 -16.11
CA TRP A 224 2.01 -12.03 -15.02
C TRP A 224 1.99 -13.48 -15.49
N MET A 225 1.03 -13.88 -16.32
CA MET A 225 0.97 -15.23 -16.88
C MET A 225 2.23 -15.55 -17.71
N GLU A 226 2.72 -14.60 -18.52
CA GLU A 226 3.97 -14.78 -19.25
C GLU A 226 5.19 -14.93 -18.32
N VAL A 227 5.21 -14.24 -17.18
CA VAL A 227 6.27 -14.39 -16.16
C VAL A 227 6.18 -15.76 -15.49
N LYS A 228 4.96 -16.17 -15.12
CA LYS A 228 4.65 -17.46 -14.49
C LYS A 228 5.02 -18.64 -15.39
N ASP A 229 4.77 -18.52 -16.70
CA ASP A 229 5.08 -19.53 -17.71
C ASP A 229 6.55 -19.51 -18.15
N GLY A 230 7.37 -18.61 -17.61
CA GLY A 230 8.79 -18.46 -17.95
C GLY A 230 9.07 -17.85 -19.33
N VAL A 231 8.04 -17.35 -20.02
CA VAL A 231 8.15 -16.64 -21.31
C VAL A 231 8.74 -15.25 -21.12
N ARG A 232 8.43 -14.61 -19.98
CA ARG A 232 8.86 -13.25 -19.66
C ARG A 232 9.71 -13.23 -18.40
N THR A 233 10.70 -12.33 -18.40
CA THR A 233 11.44 -11.92 -17.20
C THR A 233 11.19 -10.45 -16.92
N TYR A 234 11.54 -10.01 -15.72
CA TYR A 234 11.41 -8.61 -15.32
C TYR A 234 12.63 -8.12 -14.57
N ARG A 235 12.80 -6.80 -14.53
CA ARG A 235 13.85 -6.13 -13.77
C ARG A 235 13.25 -5.07 -12.88
N ILE A 236 13.84 -4.90 -11.71
CA ILE A 236 13.53 -3.82 -10.77
C ILE A 236 14.54 -2.70 -11.02
N GLU A 237 14.09 -1.46 -11.17
CA GLU A 237 14.96 -0.29 -11.39
C GLU A 237 16.01 -0.18 -10.27
N GLY A 238 17.25 0.08 -10.67
CA GLY A 238 18.41 0.11 -9.77
C GLY A 238 18.96 -1.27 -9.38
N SER A 239 18.29 -2.38 -9.73
CA SER A 239 18.83 -3.73 -9.55
C SER A 239 19.47 -4.24 -10.84
N PRO A 240 20.70 -4.80 -10.80
CA PRO A 240 21.30 -5.44 -11.98
C PRO A 240 20.70 -6.83 -12.25
N VAL A 241 19.87 -7.35 -11.34
CA VAL A 241 19.34 -8.71 -11.38
C VAL A 241 18.12 -8.80 -12.28
N VAL A 242 18.09 -9.83 -13.13
CA VAL A 242 16.90 -10.25 -13.87
C VAL A 242 16.13 -11.24 -13.03
N TYR A 243 14.81 -11.12 -12.98
CA TYR A 243 13.94 -12.00 -12.22
C TYR A 243 12.97 -12.77 -13.12
N ASN A 244 12.63 -13.98 -12.72
CA ASN A 244 11.53 -14.79 -13.25
C ASN A 244 10.54 -15.12 -12.10
N HIS A 245 9.60 -16.03 -12.33
CA HIS A 245 8.65 -16.47 -11.30
C HIS A 245 9.33 -17.04 -10.02
N ASP A 246 10.43 -17.78 -10.21
CA ASP A 246 11.12 -18.50 -9.12
C ASP A 246 12.07 -17.60 -8.32
N GLY A 247 12.51 -16.48 -8.89
CA GLY A 247 13.39 -15.53 -8.23
C GLY A 247 14.43 -14.94 -9.15
N ALA A 248 15.67 -14.81 -8.68
CA ALA A 248 16.77 -14.32 -9.50
C ALA A 248 17.04 -15.31 -10.65
N ASN A 249 17.11 -14.81 -11.88
CA ASN A 249 17.48 -15.53 -13.07
C ASN A 249 18.92 -15.15 -13.48
N PRO A 250 19.95 -15.86 -12.99
CA PRO A 250 21.35 -15.57 -13.29
C PRO A 250 21.75 -15.90 -14.74
N GLY A 251 20.88 -16.57 -15.51
CA GLY A 251 21.20 -17.11 -16.83
C GLY A 251 20.37 -16.52 -17.96
N GLY A 252 19.95 -15.25 -17.86
CA GLY A 252 19.18 -14.59 -18.92
C GLY A 252 19.86 -14.74 -20.29
N LYS A 253 19.29 -15.60 -21.15
CA LYS A 253 19.55 -15.61 -22.58
C LYS A 253 18.96 -14.35 -23.22
#